data_AF-A0A9D1WIP7-F1
#
_entry.id   AF-A0A9D1WIP7-F1
#
_cell.length_a   1.000
_cell.length_b   1.000
_cell.length_c   1.000
_cell.angle_alpha   90.00
_cell.angle_beta   90.00
_cell.angle_gamma   90.00
#
_symmetry.space_group_name_H-M   'P 1'
#
loop_
_entity.id
_entity.type
_entity.pdbx_description
1 polymer ?
#
loop_
_entity_poly.entity_id
_entity_poly.type
_entity_poly.pdbx_seq_one_letter_code
_entity_poly.pdbx_strand_id
1 'polypeptide(L)'
;QLIQKSIAYTKDRYGETEYIFVYDKDPKTPMRYGKIQYQLMAMIREEDLRDDRGELFGVGTHTFRRSYGKRLTEMHVDDHTIAKLLGHSNTNTVQRYRKFGDRALAEETRETRAAMDEVLAQITKEWE
;
A
#
# COMPACT_ATOMS: atom_id res chain seq x y z
N GLN A 1 7.39 8.17 7.82
CA GLN A 1 7.48 9.57 7.34
C GLN A 1 6.20 10.06 6.64
N LEU A 2 5.57 9.31 5.73
CA LEU A 2 4.39 9.78 4.98
C LEU A 2 3.17 10.11 5.86
N ILE A 3 2.84 9.26 6.83
CA ILE A 3 1.72 9.52 7.75
C ILE A 3 1.89 10.84 8.52
N GLN A 4 3.09 11.10 9.03
CA GLN A 4 3.41 12.36 9.72
C GLN A 4 3.30 13.57 8.80
N LYS A 5 3.73 13.44 7.53
CA LYS A 5 3.54 14.49 6.52
C LYS A 5 2.05 14.73 6.22
N SER A 6 1.24 13.67 6.14
CA SER A 6 -0.21 13.79 5.95
C SER A 6 -0.89 14.45 7.15
N ILE A 7 -0.48 14.12 8.39
CA ILE A 7 -0.97 14.78 9.60
C ILE A 7 -0.63 16.27 9.56
N ALA A 8 0.63 16.62 9.28
CA ALA A 8 1.07 18.01 9.20
C ALA A 8 0.32 18.78 8.11
N TYR A 9 0.12 18.19 6.93
CA TYR A 9 -0.65 18.79 5.84
C TYR A 9 -2.10 19.09 6.24
N THR A 10 -2.78 18.13 6.85
CA THR A 10 -4.17 18.31 7.30
C THR A 10 -4.26 19.36 8.39
N LYS A 11 -3.31 19.36 9.34
CA LYS A 11 -3.22 20.35 10.41
C LYS A 11 -2.99 21.77 9.90
N ASP A 12 -2.09 21.94 8.92
CA ASP A 12 -1.80 23.24 8.31
C ASP A 12 -3.02 23.81 7.58
N ARG A 13 -3.81 22.95 6.93
CA ARG A 13 -4.94 23.36 6.10
C ARG A 13 -6.27 23.51 6.84
N TYR A 14 -6.51 22.69 7.85
CA TYR A 14 -7.81 22.57 8.51
C TYR A 14 -7.76 22.72 10.04
N GLY A 15 -6.57 22.91 10.61
CA GLY A 15 -6.35 22.90 12.06
C GLY A 15 -6.31 21.49 12.65
N GLU A 16 -6.35 21.39 13.97
CA GLU A 16 -6.39 20.08 14.65
C GLU A 16 -7.68 19.33 14.30
N THR A 17 -7.55 18.12 13.77
CA THR A 17 -8.67 17.25 13.37
C THR A 17 -8.50 15.85 13.95
N GLU A 18 -9.61 15.16 14.20
CA GLU A 18 -9.60 13.76 14.67
C GLU A 18 -9.03 12.80 13.61
N TYR A 19 -9.30 13.06 12.33
CA TYR A 19 -8.88 12.22 11.21
C TYR A 19 -7.68 12.83 10.46
N ILE A 20 -6.79 11.97 9.96
CA ILE A 20 -5.66 12.38 9.11
C ILE A 20 -6.14 12.82 7.73
N PHE A 21 -7.13 12.12 7.16
CA PHE A 21 -7.72 12.44 5.87
C PHE A 21 -9.16 12.87 6.09
N VAL A 22 -9.44 14.16 5.87
CA VAL A 22 -10.74 14.77 6.19
C VAL A 22 -11.51 15.11 4.93
N TYR A 23 -12.82 15.34 5.07
CA TYR A 23 -13.63 15.89 4.01
C TYR A 23 -13.47 17.42 3.93
N ASP A 24 -13.03 17.93 2.78
CA ASP A 24 -12.67 19.35 2.62
C ASP A 24 -13.77 20.36 3.00
N LYS A 25 -15.06 19.98 2.90
CA LYS A 25 -16.19 20.86 3.28
C LYS A 25 -16.60 20.74 4.74
N ASP A 26 -16.23 19.65 5.40
CA ASP A 26 -16.48 19.42 6.83
C ASP A 26 -15.31 18.62 7.43
N PRO A 27 -14.24 19.30 7.89
CA PRO A 27 -13.03 18.65 8.39
C PRO A 27 -13.24 17.79 9.64
N LYS A 28 -14.41 17.85 10.28
CA LYS A 28 -14.77 16.98 11.40
C LYS A 28 -15.14 15.56 10.95
N THR A 29 -15.33 15.36 9.65
CA THR A 29 -15.71 14.07 9.07
C THR A 29 -14.57 13.48 8.23
N PRO A 30 -14.42 12.14 8.22
CA PRO A 30 -13.38 11.49 7.44
C PRO A 30 -13.65 11.61 5.94
N MET A 31 -12.56 11.61 5.18
CA MET A 31 -12.62 11.55 3.72
C MET A 31 -13.35 10.28 3.26
N ARG A 32 -14.30 10.45 2.33
CA ARG A 32 -15.01 9.31 1.73
C ARG A 32 -14.08 8.50 0.83
N TYR A 33 -14.21 7.18 0.87
CA TYR A 33 -13.41 6.27 0.04
C TYR A 33 -13.45 6.60 -1.46
N GLY A 34 -14.61 6.97 -2.00
CA GLY A 34 -14.75 7.37 -3.41
C GLY A 34 -13.88 8.58 -3.82
N LYS A 35 -13.50 9.44 -2.87
CA LYS A 35 -12.57 10.55 -3.13
C LYS A 35 -11.18 10.05 -3.48
N ILE A 36 -10.72 8.96 -2.86
CA ILE A 36 -9.40 8.35 -3.17
C ILE A 36 -9.40 7.85 -4.62
N GLN A 37 -10.45 7.13 -5.04
CA GLN A 37 -10.58 6.67 -6.41
C GLN A 37 -10.66 7.84 -7.39
N TYR A 38 -11.42 8.88 -7.07
CA TYR A 38 -11.49 10.09 -7.90
C TYR A 38 -10.11 10.74 -8.07
N GLN A 39 -9.36 10.95 -6.98
CA GLN A 39 -8.03 11.57 -7.05
C GLN A 39 -7.05 10.70 -7.86
N LEU A 40 -7.11 9.38 -7.70
CA LEU A 40 -6.29 8.46 -8.49
C LEU A 40 -6.60 8.57 -9.99
N MET A 41 -7.87 8.60 -10.36
CA MET A 41 -8.30 8.75 -11.76
C MET A 41 -8.00 10.15 -12.32
N ALA A 42 -7.93 11.18 -11.47
CA ALA A 42 -7.48 12.50 -11.87
C ALA A 42 -5.98 12.47 -12.19
N MET A 43 -5.14 11.96 -11.29
CA MET A 43 -3.69 11.84 -11.50
C MET A 43 -3.34 10.99 -12.73
N ILE A 44 -4.04 9.87 -12.96
CA ILE A 44 -3.81 9.03 -14.15
C ILE A 44 -4.06 9.80 -15.45
N ARG A 45 -5.08 10.67 -15.46
CA ARG A 45 -5.42 11.49 -16.63
C ARG A 45 -4.48 12.68 -16.79
N GLU A 46 -4.14 13.33 -15.68
CA GLU A 46 -3.24 14.50 -15.66
C GLU A 46 -1.81 14.12 -16.09
N GLU A 47 -1.32 12.97 -15.62
CA GLU A 47 0.03 12.45 -15.94
C GLU A 47 0.05 11.53 -17.17
N ASP A 48 -1.07 11.41 -17.89
CA ASP A 48 -1.27 10.54 -19.07
C ASP A 48 -0.71 9.11 -18.88
N LEU A 49 -0.99 8.50 -17.72
CA LEU A 49 -0.49 7.17 -17.39
C LEU A 49 -1.23 6.11 -18.22
N ARG A 50 -0.51 5.49 -19.16
CA ARG A 50 -1.02 4.49 -20.09
C ARG A 50 -0.40 3.12 -19.89
N ASP A 51 -1.17 2.08 -20.20
CA ASP A 51 -0.69 0.71 -20.26
C ASP A 51 0.04 0.41 -21.59
N ASP A 52 0.49 -0.84 -21.75
CA ASP A 52 1.25 -1.28 -22.93
C ASP A 52 0.44 -1.24 -24.24
N ARG A 53 -0.89 -1.06 -24.15
CA ARG A 53 -1.80 -0.90 -25.30
C ARG A 53 -2.07 0.57 -25.63
N GLY A 54 -1.48 1.48 -24.85
CA GLY A 54 -1.72 2.91 -24.96
C GLY A 54 -3.04 3.36 -24.36
N GLU A 55 -3.73 2.53 -23.59
CA GLU A 55 -4.98 2.89 -22.91
C GLU A 55 -4.68 3.48 -21.53
N LEU A 56 -5.48 4.46 -21.07
CA LEU A 56 -5.32 5.02 -19.72
C LEU A 56 -5.51 3.93 -18.66
N PHE A 57 -4.67 3.96 -17.62
CA PHE A 57 -4.75 2.96 -16.56
C PHE A 57 -6.13 2.94 -15.86
N GLY A 58 -6.82 1.80 -15.94
CA GLY A 58 -8.02 1.53 -15.15
C GLY A 58 -7.70 0.82 -13.83
N VAL A 59 -7.18 1.52 -12.82
CA VAL A 59 -6.79 0.90 -11.54
C VAL A 59 -7.73 1.24 -10.38
N GLY A 60 -8.26 0.21 -9.71
CA GLY A 60 -8.93 0.37 -8.42
C GLY A 60 -7.92 0.56 -7.28
N THR A 61 -8.32 1.16 -6.17
CA THR A 61 -7.41 1.37 -5.02
C THR A 61 -6.95 0.05 -4.39
N HIS A 62 -7.68 -1.06 -4.58
CA HIS A 62 -7.25 -2.39 -4.17
C HIS A 62 -5.97 -2.86 -4.89
N THR A 63 -5.66 -2.31 -6.07
CA THR A 63 -4.42 -2.59 -6.80
C THR A 63 -3.19 -2.30 -5.94
N PHE A 64 -3.21 -1.24 -5.11
CA PHE A 64 -2.09 -0.95 -4.20
C PHE A 64 -1.86 -2.07 -3.20
N ARG A 65 -2.93 -2.57 -2.55
CA ARG A 65 -2.83 -3.69 -1.60
C ARG A 65 -2.34 -4.98 -2.29
N ARG A 66 -2.76 -5.22 -3.53
CA ARG A 66 -2.29 -6.36 -4.34
C ARG A 66 -0.81 -6.23 -4.69
N SER A 67 -0.38 -5.07 -5.19
CA SER A 67 1.02 -4.81 -5.55
C SER A 67 1.94 -4.90 -4.34
N TYR A 68 1.50 -4.38 -3.19
CA TYR A 68 2.22 -4.52 -1.93
C TYR A 68 2.37 -5.99 -1.52
N GLY A 69 1.29 -6.77 -1.53
CA GLY A 69 1.33 -8.21 -1.25
C GLY A 69 2.25 -8.98 -2.19
N LYS A 70 2.19 -8.70 -3.51
CA LYS A 70 3.09 -9.29 -4.50
C LYS A 70 4.55 -8.95 -4.20
N ARG A 71 4.85 -7.68 -3.89
CA ARG A 71 6.21 -7.25 -3.56
C ARG A 71 6.74 -7.96 -2.32
N LEU A 72 5.92 -8.12 -1.27
CA LEU A 72 6.31 -8.90 -0.10
C LEU A 72 6.64 -10.35 -0.44
N THR A 73 5.89 -10.99 -1.34
CA THR A 73 6.22 -12.35 -1.79
C THR A 73 7.48 -12.44 -2.64
N GLU A 74 7.75 -11.45 -3.50
CA GLU A 74 9.00 -11.35 -4.27
C GLU A 74 10.20 -11.15 -3.33
N MET A 75 9.98 -10.55 -2.16
CA MET A 75 10.96 -10.42 -1.08
C MET A 75 10.98 -11.64 -0.15
N HIS A 76 10.21 -12.69 -0.46
CA HIS A 76 10.16 -13.95 0.27
C HIS A 76 9.73 -13.87 1.75
N VAL A 77 9.16 -12.74 2.18
CA VAL A 77 8.54 -12.58 3.50
C VAL A 77 7.54 -13.71 3.72
N ASP A 78 7.58 -14.35 4.90
CA ASP A 78 6.76 -15.53 5.16
C ASP A 78 5.26 -15.23 5.07
N ASP A 79 4.46 -16.24 4.70
CA ASP A 79 3.05 -16.05 4.38
C ASP A 79 2.22 -15.56 5.58
N HIS A 80 2.65 -15.86 6.81
CA HIS A 80 1.97 -15.41 8.02
C HIS A 80 2.19 -13.93 8.27
N THR A 81 3.43 -13.45 8.13
CA THR A 81 3.76 -12.02 8.21
C THR A 81 3.04 -11.23 7.11
N ILE A 82 3.01 -11.72 5.88
CA ILE A 82 2.26 -11.08 4.79
C ILE A 82 0.76 -11.04 5.10
N ALA A 83 0.19 -12.14 5.61
CA ALA A 83 -1.23 -12.19 5.98
C ALA A 83 -1.56 -11.16 7.07
N LYS A 84 -0.71 -11.03 8.10
CA LYS A 84 -0.85 -10.02 9.15
C LYS A 84 -0.77 -8.59 8.59
N LEU A 85 0.26 -8.28 7.82
CA LEU A 85 0.46 -6.94 7.22
C LEU A 85 -0.69 -6.54 6.28
N LEU A 86 -1.25 -7.51 5.57
CA LEU A 86 -2.40 -7.28 4.70
C LEU A 86 -3.72 -7.33 5.45
N GLY A 87 -3.79 -7.74 6.73
CA GLY A 87 -5.04 -7.95 7.46
C GLY A 87 -5.91 -9.06 6.86
N HIS A 88 -5.30 -10.16 6.42
CA HIS A 88 -6.03 -11.35 5.98
C HIS A 88 -6.36 -12.26 7.17
N SER A 89 -7.53 -12.91 7.14
CA SER A 89 -7.93 -13.92 8.12
C SER A 89 -7.21 -15.27 7.94
N ASN A 90 -6.58 -15.51 6.79
CA ASN A 90 -5.82 -16.72 6.49
C ASN A 90 -4.70 -16.48 5.46
N THR A 91 -3.87 -17.49 5.22
CA THR A 91 -2.72 -17.45 4.30
C THR A 91 -3.04 -17.94 2.87
N ASN A 92 -4.24 -18.45 2.62
CA ASN A 92 -4.62 -19.03 1.31
C ASN A 92 -4.49 -18.02 0.17
N THR A 93 -4.84 -16.76 0.42
CA THR A 93 -4.73 -15.69 -0.58
C THR A 93 -3.26 -15.31 -0.83
N VAL A 94 -2.37 -15.52 0.15
CA VAL A 94 -0.94 -15.23 0.03
C VAL A 94 -0.23 -16.27 -0.85
N GLN A 95 -0.62 -17.53 -0.75
CA GLN A 95 -0.09 -18.60 -1.60
C GLN A 95 -0.27 -18.33 -3.10
N ARG A 96 -1.31 -17.57 -3.50
CA ARG A 96 -1.51 -17.15 -4.90
C ARG A 96 -0.43 -16.20 -5.42
N TYR A 97 0.17 -15.39 -4.54
CA TYR A 97 1.26 -14.50 -4.90
C TYR A 97 2.59 -15.27 -5.09
N ARG A 98 2.89 -16.26 -4.23
CA ARG A 98 4.13 -17.05 -4.32
C ARG A 98 4.23 -17.94 -5.55
N LYS A 99 3.10 -18.41 -6.11
CA LYS A 99 3.09 -19.24 -7.33
C LYS A 99 3.71 -18.54 -8.56
N PHE A 100 4.00 -17.24 -8.50
CA PHE A 100 4.57 -16.44 -9.58
C PHE A 100 6.05 -16.05 -9.40
N GLY A 101 6.73 -16.48 -8.33
CA GLY A 101 8.13 -16.09 -8.06
C GLY A 101 9.16 -17.08 -8.59
N ASP A 102 9.93 -16.69 -9.61
CA ASP A 102 11.07 -17.47 -10.12
C ASP A 102 12.14 -17.66 -9.02
N ARG A 103 12.57 -18.91 -8.81
CA ARG A 103 13.59 -19.28 -7.80
C ARG A 103 14.94 -18.56 -8.00
N ALA A 104 15.26 -18.10 -9.21
CA ALA A 104 16.52 -17.39 -9.50
C ALA A 104 16.55 -15.97 -8.87
N LEU A 105 15.42 -15.24 -8.94
CA LEU A 105 15.27 -13.95 -8.27
C LEU A 105 15.34 -14.08 -6.73
N ALA A 106 14.96 -15.28 -6.25
CA ALA A 106 14.96 -15.64 -4.84
C ALA A 106 16.38 -15.73 -4.25
N GLU A 107 17.40 -15.94 -5.05
CA GLU A 107 18.77 -16.06 -4.58
C GLU A 107 19.47 -14.69 -4.58
N GLU A 108 19.21 -13.90 -5.63
CA GLU A 108 19.83 -12.59 -5.87
C GLU A 108 19.45 -11.52 -4.82
N THR A 109 18.23 -11.58 -4.28
CA THR A 109 17.73 -10.55 -3.35
C THR A 109 17.87 -10.92 -1.86
N ARG A 110 18.65 -11.95 -1.52
CA ARG A 110 18.76 -12.49 -0.15
C ARG A 110 19.32 -11.49 0.88
N GLU A 111 20.32 -10.69 0.52
CA GLU A 111 20.90 -9.69 1.43
C GLU A 111 19.98 -8.49 1.65
N THR A 112 19.29 -8.05 0.60
CA THR A 112 18.29 -6.98 0.69
C THR A 112 17.09 -7.39 1.57
N ARG A 113 16.78 -8.69 1.67
CA ARG A 113 15.74 -9.20 2.57
C ARG A 113 16.05 -9.03 4.04
N ALA A 114 17.28 -9.33 4.47
CA ALA A 114 17.62 -9.27 5.88
C ALA A 114 17.40 -7.87 6.48
N ALA A 115 17.77 -6.83 5.72
CA ALA A 115 17.52 -5.44 6.10
C ALA A 115 16.02 -5.07 6.11
N MET A 116 15.22 -5.68 5.23
CA MET A 116 13.78 -5.42 5.14
C MET A 116 12.98 -6.18 6.19
N ASP A 117 13.38 -7.40 6.54
CA ASP A 117 12.78 -8.19 7.61
C ASP A 117 12.90 -7.47 8.95
N GLU A 118 14.01 -6.77 9.20
CA GLU A 118 14.18 -5.93 10.40
C GLU A 118 13.16 -4.78 10.45
N VAL A 119 12.92 -4.11 9.32
CA VAL A 119 11.92 -3.02 9.23
C VAL A 119 10.50 -3.56 9.40
N LEU A 120 10.18 -4.71 8.80
CA LEU A 120 8.85 -5.33 8.91
C LEU A 120 8.56 -5.87 10.32
N ALA A 121 9.59 -6.40 11.00
CA ALA A 121 9.49 -6.81 12.39
C ALA A 121 9.15 -5.64 13.32
N GLN A 122 9.77 -4.47 13.09
CA GLN A 122 9.45 -3.25 13.85
C GLN A 122 8.00 -2.81 13.65
N ILE A 123 7.52 -2.78 12.40
CA ILE A 123 6.14 -2.40 12.07
C ILE A 123 5.13 -3.35 12.73
N THR A 124 5.39 -4.66 12.68
CA THR A 124 4.47 -5.66 13.24
C THR A 124 4.42 -5.60 14.76
N LYS A 125 5.55 -5.30 15.42
CA LYS A 125 5.62 -5.16 16.88
C LYS A 125 4.83 -3.96 17.41
N GLU A 126 4.71 -2.88 16.63
CA GLU A 126 3.88 -1.72 16.99
C GLU A 126 2.37 -2.01 16.96
N TRP A 127 1.95 -3.16 16.42
CA TRP A 127 0.54 -3.54 16.24
C TRP A 127 0.05 -4.56 17.28
N GLU A 128 0.94 -5.05 18.16
CA GLU A 128 0.63 -5.85 19.36
C GLU A 128 0.52 -4.96 20.60
#